data_AF-A0A843ABE4-F1
#
_entry.id   AF-A0A843ABE4-F1
#
_cell.length_a   1.000
_cell.length_b   1.000
_cell.length_c   1.000
_cell.angle_alpha   90.00
_cell.angle_beta   90.00
_cell.angle_gamma   90.00
#
_symmetry.space_group_name_H-M   'P 1'
#
loop_
_entity.id
_entity.type
_entity.pdbx_description
1 polymer ?
#
loop_
_entity_poly.entity_id
_entity_poly.type
_entity_poly.pdbx_seq_one_letter_code
_entity_poly.pdbx_strand_id
1 'polypeptide(L)'
;MSKDKYIGILLISVSAIVIVLYGYILFLTSYSGILIELTAFIAILGIFGIVGWIGYTLATTPPPKPIEEIEKEIDEELKKLEQEQNVEQKTRSEGNAQGEEK
;
A
#
# COMPACT_ATOMS: atom_id res chain seq x y z
N MET A 1 -17.06 16.70 -24.66
CA MET A 1 -17.10 16.70 -23.19
C MET A 1 -15.86 15.98 -22.70
N SER A 2 -15.12 16.54 -21.74
CA SER A 2 -13.86 15.95 -21.26
C SER A 2 -14.09 14.53 -20.73
N LYS A 3 -13.17 13.61 -21.04
CA LYS A 3 -13.21 12.21 -20.60
C LYS A 3 -13.39 12.12 -19.07
N ASP A 4 -12.81 13.07 -18.36
CA ASP A 4 -12.87 13.21 -16.90
C ASP A 4 -14.28 13.57 -16.41
N LYS A 5 -15.05 14.36 -17.18
CA LYS A 5 -16.44 14.67 -16.86
C LYS A 5 -17.35 13.44 -17.03
N TYR A 6 -17.09 12.60 -18.04
CA TYR A 6 -17.83 11.36 -18.23
C TYR A 6 -17.59 10.36 -17.10
N ILE A 7 -16.33 10.20 -16.67
CA ILE A 7 -16.01 9.31 -15.55
C ILE A 7 -16.68 9.81 -14.27
N GLY A 8 -16.68 11.12 -14.02
CA GLY A 8 -17.34 11.72 -12.87
C GLY A 8 -18.86 11.49 -12.87
N ILE A 9 -19.53 11.73 -14.01
CA ILE A 9 -20.97 11.50 -14.14
C ILE A 9 -21.31 10.02 -14.01
N LEU A 10 -20.50 9.13 -14.59
CA LEU A 10 -20.70 7.69 -14.47
C LEU A 10 -20.61 7.24 -13.01
N LEU A 11 -19.60 7.72 -12.28
CA LEU A 11 -19.39 7.38 -10.87
C LEU A 11 -20.55 7.89 -9.99
N ILE A 12 -21.02 9.12 -10.22
CA ILE A 12 -22.19 9.67 -9.53
C ILE A 12 -23.44 8.85 -9.84
N SER A 13 -23.69 8.53 -11.11
CA SER A 13 -24.87 7.75 -11.50
C SER A 13 -24.85 6.35 -10.87
N VAL A 14 -23.71 5.65 -10.90
CA VAL A 14 -23.56 4.33 -10.28
C VAL A 14 -23.77 4.43 -8.77
N SER A 15 -23.17 5.41 -8.10
CA SER A 15 -23.35 5.62 -6.66
C SER A 15 -24.81 5.91 -6.30
N ALA A 16 -25.47 6.80 -7.05
CA ALA A 16 -26.88 7.12 -6.84
C ALA A 16 -27.79 5.90 -7.01
N ILE A 17 -27.54 5.08 -8.04
CA ILE A 17 -28.28 3.83 -8.28
C ILE A 17 -28.12 2.88 -7.09
N VAL A 18 -26.88 2.67 -6.61
CA VAL A 18 -26.62 1.79 -5.46
C VAL A 18 -27.33 2.29 -4.20
N ILE A 19 -27.31 3.59 -3.92
CA ILE A 19 -28.00 4.17 -2.76
C ILE A 19 -29.51 3.94 -2.83
N VAL A 20 -30.12 4.20 -4.00
CA VAL A 20 -31.56 4.05 -4.20
C VAL A 20 -31.97 2.58 -4.07
N LEU A 21 -31.24 1.65 -4.69
CA LEU A 21 -31.50 0.21 -4.57
C LEU A 21 -31.33 -0.29 -3.14
N TYR A 22 -30.25 0.11 -2.46
CA TYR A 22 -30.00 -0.29 -1.08
C TYR A 22 -31.11 0.21 -0.15
N GLY A 23 -31.48 1.49 -0.25
CA GLY A 23 -32.59 2.07 0.51
C GLY A 23 -33.93 1.39 0.20
N TYR A 24 -34.22 1.11 -1.07
CA TYR A 24 -35.45 0.42 -1.47
C TYR A 24 -35.57 -0.96 -0.83
N ILE A 25 -34.52 -1.78 -0.88
CA ILE A 25 -34.54 -3.12 -0.28
C ILE A 25 -34.64 -3.03 1.24
N LEU A 26 -33.98 -2.03 1.85
CA LEU A 26 -33.95 -1.83 3.29
C LEU A 26 -35.29 -1.36 3.88
N PHE A 27 -36.05 -0.52 3.16
CA PHE A 27 -37.31 0.03 3.67
C PHE A 27 -38.57 -0.65 3.14
N LEU A 28 -38.58 -1.14 1.89
CA LEU A 28 -39.81 -1.62 1.22
C LEU A 28 -39.89 -3.16 1.14
N THR A 29 -38.88 -3.89 1.58
CA THR A 29 -38.83 -5.35 1.44
C THR A 29 -38.61 -6.06 2.78
N SER A 30 -39.24 -7.22 2.98
CA SER A 30 -39.08 -8.06 4.20
C SER A 30 -37.66 -8.57 4.43
N TYR A 31 -36.75 -8.43 3.46
CA TYR A 31 -35.34 -8.82 3.58
C TYR A 31 -34.49 -7.78 4.35
N SER A 32 -35.07 -6.66 4.82
CA SER A 32 -34.35 -5.64 5.58
C SER A 32 -33.45 -6.21 6.70
N GLY A 33 -33.96 -7.16 7.48
CA GLY A 33 -33.21 -7.82 8.55
C GLY A 33 -31.92 -8.50 8.06
N ILE A 34 -32.01 -9.30 6.99
CA ILE A 34 -30.84 -10.04 6.48
C ILE A 34 -29.79 -9.10 5.89
N LEU A 35 -30.19 -7.98 5.29
CA LEU A 35 -29.24 -7.00 4.77
C LEU A 35 -28.50 -6.25 5.88
N ILE A 36 -29.22 -5.83 6.93
CA ILE A 36 -28.58 -5.18 8.09
C ILE A 36 -27.61 -6.15 8.76
N GLU A 37 -28.04 -7.38 9.02
CA GLU A 37 -27.18 -8.43 9.59
C GLU A 37 -25.92 -8.66 8.74
N LEU A 38 -26.08 -8.75 7.41
CA LEU A 38 -24.94 -8.95 6.50
C LEU A 38 -23.97 -7.75 6.54
N THR A 39 -24.47 -6.51 6.52
CA THR A 39 -23.60 -5.32 6.59
C THR A 39 -22.91 -5.19 7.94
N ALA A 40 -23.60 -5.48 9.04
CA ALA A 40 -23.02 -5.52 10.37
C ALA A 40 -21.94 -6.61 10.48
N PHE A 41 -22.20 -7.79 9.92
CA PHE A 41 -21.23 -8.88 9.86
C PHE A 41 -19.97 -8.49 9.07
N ILE A 42 -20.11 -7.85 7.92
CA ILE A 42 -18.97 -7.35 7.13
C ILE A 42 -18.19 -6.29 7.92
N ALA A 43 -18.86 -5.40 8.64
CA ALA A 43 -18.19 -4.42 9.49
C ALA A 43 -17.38 -5.09 10.61
N ILE A 44 -17.95 -6.10 11.28
CA ILE A 44 -17.25 -6.89 12.29
C ILE A 44 -16.07 -7.65 11.67
N LEU A 45 -16.25 -8.29 10.51
CA LEU A 45 -15.16 -8.95 9.78
C LEU A 45 -14.03 -7.99 9.41
N GLY A 46 -14.34 -6.75 9.05
CA GLY A 46 -13.32 -5.73 8.79
C GLY A 46 -12.48 -5.44 10.04
N ILE A 47 -13.13 -5.23 11.18
CA ILE A 47 -12.45 -4.94 12.45
C ILE A 47 -11.62 -6.15 12.91
N PHE A 48 -12.23 -7.34 12.98
CA PHE A 48 -11.54 -8.55 13.40
C PHE A 48 -10.50 -9.02 12.40
N GLY A 49 -10.67 -8.72 11.11
CA GLY A 49 -9.65 -8.96 10.09
C GLY A 49 -8.39 -8.15 10.35
N ILE A 50 -8.53 -6.86 10.71
CA ILE A 50 -7.39 -6.02 11.09
C ILE A 50 -6.74 -6.52 12.39
N VAL A 51 -7.54 -6.79 13.43
CA VAL A 51 -7.03 -7.29 14.71
C VAL A 51 -6.32 -8.63 14.54
N GLY A 52 -6.90 -9.54 13.75
CA GLY A 52 -6.32 -10.83 13.41
C GLY A 52 -5.05 -10.70 12.60
N TRP A 53 -4.98 -9.76 11.65
CA TRP A 53 -3.75 -9.46 10.90
C TRP A 53 -2.64 -8.94 11.81
N ILE A 54 -2.96 -8.01 12.72
CA ILE A 54 -1.99 -7.50 13.71
C ILE A 54 -1.53 -8.64 14.63
N GLY A 55 -2.47 -9.44 15.15
CA GLY A 55 -2.17 -10.61 15.97
C GLY A 55 -1.28 -11.62 15.23
N TYR A 56 -1.54 -11.85 13.94
CA TYR A 56 -0.71 -12.69 13.08
C TYR A 56 0.71 -12.13 12.97
N THR A 57 0.87 -10.83 12.71
CA THR A 57 2.21 -10.21 12.66
C THR A 57 2.93 -10.32 14.00
N LEU A 58 2.29 -10.04 15.14
CA LEU A 58 2.93 -10.16 16.45
C LEU A 58 3.30 -11.60 16.81
N ALA A 59 2.48 -12.57 16.43
CA ALA A 59 2.75 -13.99 16.68
C ALA A 59 3.88 -14.54 15.78
N THR A 60 4.09 -13.94 14.61
CA THR A 60 5.06 -14.40 13.60
C THR A 60 6.31 -13.53 13.54
N THR A 61 6.33 -12.37 14.20
CA THR A 61 7.56 -11.60 14.40
C THR A 61 8.30 -12.14 15.61
N PRO A 62 9.47 -12.81 15.42
CA PRO A 62 10.36 -13.07 16.54
C PRO A 62 10.76 -11.72 17.17
N PRO A 63 10.95 -11.68 18.50
CA PRO A 63 11.25 -10.46 19.22
C PRO A 63 12.40 -9.71 18.53
N PRO A 64 12.27 -8.38 18.38
CA PRO A 64 13.23 -7.56 17.66
C PRO A 64 14.64 -7.89 18.13
N LYS A 65 15.50 -8.30 17.19
CA LYS A 65 16.91 -8.56 17.47
C LYS A 65 17.55 -7.27 18.02
N PRO A 66 18.57 -7.37 18.90
CA PRO A 66 19.24 -6.21 19.48
C PRO A 66 19.71 -5.23 18.39
N ILE A 67 19.44 -3.95 18.60
CA ILE A 67 19.64 -2.84 17.65
C ILE A 67 21.11 -2.75 17.17
N GLU A 68 22.06 -3.23 17.96
CA GLU A 68 23.51 -3.17 17.69
C GLU A 68 23.98 -4.02 16.49
N GLU A 69 23.30 -5.14 16.18
CA GLU A 69 23.66 -5.97 15.02
C GLU A 69 23.11 -5.36 13.72
N ILE A 70 21.91 -4.76 13.80
CA ILE A 70 21.22 -4.13 12.66
C ILE A 70 21.94 -2.84 12.25
N GLU A 71 22.39 -2.02 13.20
CA GLU A 71 23.22 -0.83 12.90
C GLU A 71 24.55 -1.20 12.26
N LYS A 72 25.22 -2.26 12.73
CA LYS A 72 26.49 -2.70 12.15
C LYS A 72 26.37 -3.26 10.75
N GLU A 73 25.33 -4.06 10.48
CA GLU A 73 25.05 -4.59 9.14
C GLU A 73 24.68 -3.47 8.14
N ILE A 74 23.85 -2.50 8.58
CA ILE A 74 23.47 -1.33 7.75
C ILE A 74 24.67 -0.42 7.47
N ASP A 75 25.49 -0.11 8.48
CA ASP A 75 26.69 0.72 8.29
C ASP A 75 27.73 0.05 7.38
N GLU A 76 27.87 -1.28 7.44
CA GLU A 76 28.73 -2.03 6.52
C GLU A 76 28.20 -2.05 5.08
N GLU A 77 26.89 -2.21 4.87
CA GLU A 77 26.28 -2.13 3.53
C GLU A 77 26.39 -0.71 2.95
N LEU A 78 26.12 0.34 3.73
CA LEU A 78 26.27 1.73 3.27
C LEU A 78 27.71 2.05 2.86
N LYS A 79 28.70 1.63 3.65
CA LYS A 79 30.12 1.87 3.32
C LYS A 79 30.54 1.16 2.04
N LYS A 80 30.06 -0.06 1.79
CA LYS A 80 30.35 -0.78 0.53
C LYS A 80 29.74 -0.06 -0.67
N LEU A 81 28.49 0.38 -0.55
CA LEU A 81 27.80 1.12 -1.62
C LEU A 81 28.49 2.45 -1.92
N GLU A 82 28.92 3.20 -0.89
CA GLU A 82 29.68 4.45 -1.08
C GLU A 82 31.04 4.21 -1.76
N GLN A 83 31.74 3.13 -1.41
CA GLN A 83 32.99 2.74 -2.06
C GLN A 83 32.78 2.35 -3.53
N GLU A 84 31.75 1.55 -3.84
CA GLU A 84 31.41 1.18 -5.21
C GLU A 84 31.03 2.41 -6.06
N GLN A 85 30.23 3.32 -5.51
CA GLN A 85 29.87 4.56 -6.20
C GLN A 85 31.07 5.49 -6.42
N ASN A 86 31.98 5.61 -5.44
CA ASN A 86 33.19 6.43 -5.59
C ASN A 86 34.13 5.86 -6.66
N VAL A 87 34.29 4.53 -6.69
CA VAL A 87 35.09 3.82 -7.71
C VAL A 87 34.47 3.97 -9.10
N GLU A 88 33.15 3.82 -9.23
CA GLU A 88 32.45 3.99 -10.50
C GLU A 88 32.51 5.44 -11.02
N GLN A 89 32.38 6.42 -10.12
CA GLN A 89 32.46 7.84 -10.45
C GLN A 89 33.88 8.27 -10.82
N LYS A 90 34.91 7.74 -10.14
CA LYS A 90 36.32 7.96 -10.48
C LYS A 90 36.68 7.32 -11.83
N THR A 91 36.20 6.10 -12.08
CA THR A 91 36.39 5.40 -13.38
C THR A 91 35.71 6.14 -14.53
N ARG A 92 34.50 6.69 -14.32
CA ARG A 92 33.81 7.56 -15.30
C ARG A 92 34.53 8.88 -15.53
N SER A 93 35.09 9.49 -14.48
CA SER A 93 35.84 10.75 -14.58
C SER A 93 37.16 10.58 -15.34
N GLU A 94 37.87 9.47 -15.13
CA GLU A 94 39.13 9.17 -15.82
C GLU A 94 38.91 8.73 -17.27
N GLY A 95 37.84 7.97 -17.55
CA GLY A 95 37.47 7.56 -18.92
C GLY A 95 37.03 8.72 -19.83
N ASN A 96 36.47 9.80 -19.27
CA ASN A 96 36.04 10.98 -20.03
C ASN A 96 37.21 11.96 -20.30
N ALA A 97 38.22 12.01 -19.43
CA ALA A 97 39.40 12.86 -19.61
C ALA A 97 40.35 12.34 -20.71
N GLN A 98 40.33 11.05 -21.01
CA GLN A 98 41.24 10.43 -21.99
C GLN A 98 40.69 10.40 -23.43
N GLY A 99 39.45 10.87 -23.64
CA GLY A 99 38.78 10.96 -24.94
C GLY A 99 38.93 12.29 -25.68
N GLU A 100 39.40 13.35 -25.00
CA GLU A 100 39.50 14.71 -25.58
C GLU A 100 40.91 15.08 -26.08
N GLU A 101 41.91 14.20 -25.96
CA GLU A 101 43.31 14.46 -26.39
C GLU A 101 43.73 13.75 -27.70
N LYS A 102 42.80 13.30 -28.56
CA LYS A 102 43.11 12.76 -29.90
C LYS A 102 42.48 13.52 -31.05
#